data_AF-A0A0C2CFY2-F1
#
_entry.id   AF-A0A0C2CFY2-F1
#
_cell.length_a   1.000
_cell.length_b   1.000
_cell.length_c   1.000
_cell.angle_alpha   90.00
_cell.angle_beta   90.00
_cell.angle_gamma   90.00
#
_symmetry.space_group_name_H-M   'P 1'
#
loop_
_entity.id
_entity.type
_entity.pdbx_description
1 polymer ?
#
loop_
_entity_poly.entity_id
_entity_poly.type
_entity_poly.pdbx_seq_one_letter_code
_entity_poly.pdbx_strand_id
1 'polypeptide(L)'
;MGDHLYYVHQRPYSIRRISKRNGGTGRVIREFSGEERSIFSLKACTRSNQPIPEDSQDHPCHASKCAQLCFAVPNNSSANDAPKLVAQCACRQGKSYRFKINPETGHTCQKDSTEQTEPLCTSNATQFQCKNGRCIPREWKCDGEDDCLDGSDEVDASGNKCYHEPNSCSADQFQCHSSGLCIPAAWKCDGQKDCDDGSDEPSFGCSANTCKEDHFRCNNGRCILNVGY
;
A
#
# COMPACT_ATOMS: atom_id res chain seq x y z
N MET A 1 6.16 -25.22 23.99
CA MET A 1 5.94 -23.92 23.31
C MET A 1 5.82 -22.85 24.38
N GLY A 2 6.69 -21.83 24.41
CA GLY A 2 6.73 -20.85 25.50
C GLY A 2 5.46 -20.00 25.69
N ASP A 3 5.46 -19.15 26.72
CA ASP A 3 4.34 -18.25 27.10
C ASP A 3 4.03 -17.13 26.10
N HIS A 4 4.66 -17.14 24.92
CA HIS A 4 4.58 -16.06 23.93
C HIS A 4 3.98 -16.56 22.61
N LEU A 5 3.15 -15.71 21.99
CA LEU A 5 2.62 -15.85 20.63
C LEU A 5 3.37 -14.86 19.72
N TYR A 6 3.66 -15.30 18.50
CA TYR A 6 4.28 -14.49 17.47
C TYR A 6 3.34 -14.38 16.28
N TYR A 7 3.19 -13.20 15.72
CA TYR A 7 2.32 -12.97 14.57
C TYR A 7 2.89 -11.90 13.66
N VAL A 8 2.49 -11.96 12.39
CA VAL A 8 2.82 -10.95 11.39
C VAL A 8 1.75 -9.86 11.47
N HIS A 9 2.17 -8.66 11.83
CA HIS A 9 1.35 -7.47 11.76
C HIS A 9 1.48 -6.90 10.34
N GLN A 10 0.36 -6.70 9.65
CA GLN A 10 0.36 -6.27 8.25
C GLN A 10 0.59 -4.75 8.10
N ARG A 11 0.35 -3.94 9.15
CA ARG A 11 0.49 -2.47 9.13
C ARG A 11 0.85 -1.88 10.51
N PRO A 12 2.13 -1.74 10.91
CA PRO A 12 3.35 -1.86 10.11
C PRO A 12 3.76 -3.32 9.91
N TYR A 13 4.32 -3.64 8.74
CA TYR A 13 4.92 -4.93 8.38
C TYR A 13 5.97 -5.31 9.43
N SER A 14 5.57 -6.10 10.43
CA SER A 14 6.41 -6.43 11.57
C SER A 14 6.07 -7.80 12.12
N ILE A 15 7.06 -8.51 12.63
CA ILE A 15 6.82 -9.66 13.50
C ILE A 15 6.71 -9.12 14.91
N ARG A 16 5.56 -9.35 15.54
CA ARG A 16 5.31 -8.94 16.92
C ARG A 16 5.21 -10.15 17.82
N ARG A 17 5.62 -9.97 19.07
CA ARG A 17 5.52 -10.95 20.15
C ARG A 17 4.59 -10.43 21.21
N ILE A 18 3.67 -11.27 21.65
CA ILE A 18 2.70 -10.97 22.69
C ILE A 18 2.67 -12.11 23.71
N SER A 19 2.36 -11.80 24.96
CA SER A 19 2.17 -12.81 25.99
C SER A 19 0.83 -13.51 25.79
N LYS A 20 0.82 -14.84 25.81
CA LYS A 20 -0.39 -15.65 25.67
C LYS A 20 -1.34 -15.52 26.87
N ARG A 21 -0.80 -15.16 28.03
CA ARG A 21 -1.56 -15.17 29.30
C ARG A 21 -2.37 -13.90 29.52
N ASN A 22 -1.85 -12.76 29.07
CA ASN A 22 -2.45 -11.46 29.32
C ASN A 22 -2.62 -10.62 28.06
N GLY A 23 -2.16 -11.08 26.89
CA GLY A 23 -2.38 -10.41 25.62
C GLY A 23 -1.89 -8.95 25.57
N GLY A 24 -0.96 -8.54 26.45
CA GLY A 24 -0.57 -7.13 26.64
C GLY A 24 0.00 -6.44 25.39
N THR A 25 0.60 -5.26 25.51
CA THR A 25 1.10 -4.50 24.35
C THR A 25 2.14 -5.30 23.55
N GLY A 26 1.82 -5.60 22.29
CA GLY A 26 2.67 -6.43 21.42
C GLY A 26 4.03 -5.78 21.18
N ARG A 27 5.11 -6.45 21.59
CA ARG A 27 6.48 -5.99 21.37
C ARG A 27 6.90 -6.31 19.94
N VAL A 28 7.37 -5.30 19.22
CA VAL A 28 7.98 -5.50 17.90
C VAL A 28 9.29 -6.28 18.07
N ILE A 29 9.35 -7.44 17.42
CA ILE A 29 10.57 -8.28 17.37
C ILE A 29 11.40 -7.95 16.14
N ARG A 30 10.73 -7.64 15.03
CA ARG A 30 11.37 -7.20 13.79
C ARG A 30 10.41 -6.33 13.01
N GLU A 31 10.89 -5.16 12.58
CA GLU A 31 10.23 -4.33 11.58
C GLU A 31 10.80 -4.63 10.21
N PHE A 32 9.92 -4.67 9.23
CA PHE A 32 10.27 -4.83 7.84
C PHE A 32 10.01 -3.49 7.16
N SER A 33 11.00 -2.61 7.23
CA SER A 33 11.02 -1.35 6.49
C SER A 33 11.74 -1.54 5.15
N GLY A 34 11.43 -0.69 4.17
CA GLY A 34 12.11 -0.71 2.86
C GLY A 34 11.83 -1.96 2.02
N GLU A 35 12.85 -2.78 1.76
CA GLU A 35 12.85 -3.86 0.78
C GLU A 35 12.25 -5.20 1.27
N GLU A 36 11.69 -5.31 2.48
CA GLU A 36 11.25 -6.62 3.05
C GLU A 36 9.73 -6.73 3.34
N ARG A 37 8.89 -5.96 2.63
CA ARG A 37 7.47 -5.70 2.98
C ARG A 37 6.46 -6.84 2.83
N SER A 38 6.83 -8.01 2.33
CA SER A 38 5.85 -9.09 2.10
C SER A 38 6.20 -10.34 2.90
N ILE A 39 5.51 -10.54 4.01
CA ILE A 39 5.62 -11.75 4.84
C ILE A 39 4.28 -12.44 4.82
N PHE A 40 4.17 -13.43 3.96
CA PHE A 40 2.94 -14.20 3.79
C PHE A 40 2.74 -15.23 4.91
N SER A 41 3.82 -15.73 5.51
CA SER A 41 3.72 -16.71 6.59
C SER A 41 4.86 -16.59 7.61
N LEU A 42 4.52 -16.90 8.86
CA LEU A 42 5.48 -17.08 9.95
C LEU A 42 5.51 -18.57 10.30
N LYS A 43 6.67 -19.20 10.14
CA LYS A 43 6.89 -20.58 10.60
C LYS A 43 7.77 -20.55 11.84
N ALA A 44 7.21 -20.95 12.98
CA ALA A 44 7.96 -21.13 14.22
C ALA A 44 8.36 -22.59 14.36
N CYS A 45 9.66 -22.86 14.40
CA CYS A 45 10.19 -24.21 14.61
C CYS A 45 10.69 -24.35 16.05
N THR A 46 10.34 -25.47 16.71
CA THR A 46 10.93 -25.88 17.99
C THR A 46 11.53 -27.27 17.82
N ARG A 47 12.59 -27.59 18.57
CA ARG A 47 13.23 -28.91 18.54
C ARG A 47 12.23 -30.07 18.76
N SER A 48 11.20 -29.81 19.57
CA SER A 48 10.09 -30.74 19.83
C SER A 48 9.04 -30.85 18.72
N ASN A 49 8.90 -29.86 17.83
CA ASN A 49 7.96 -29.87 16.70
C ASN A 49 8.61 -30.22 15.37
N GLN A 50 9.94 -30.21 15.31
CA GLN A 50 10.72 -30.82 14.25
C GLN A 50 11.64 -31.87 14.90
N PRO A 51 11.06 -32.94 15.47
CA PRO A 51 11.88 -34.01 16.01
C PRO A 51 12.72 -34.57 14.86
N ILE A 52 14.04 -34.52 15.03
CA ILE A 52 14.92 -35.34 14.21
C ILE A 52 14.61 -36.77 14.65
N PRO A 53 14.33 -37.71 13.72
CA PRO A 53 13.87 -39.05 14.06
C PRO A 53 14.79 -39.82 15.03
N GLU A 54 16.05 -39.41 15.14
CA GLU A 54 17.05 -39.95 16.06
C GLU A 54 17.88 -38.81 16.69
N ASP A 55 17.98 -38.76 18.02
CA ASP A 55 18.86 -37.81 18.73
C ASP A 55 20.36 -38.08 18.47
N SER A 56 20.70 -39.28 17.95
CA SER A 56 22.03 -39.71 17.51
C SER A 56 22.41 -39.20 16.10
N GLN A 57 21.42 -38.76 15.30
CA GLN A 57 21.65 -38.24 13.96
C GLN A 57 21.83 -36.72 14.00
N ASP A 58 23.05 -36.26 13.73
CA ASP A 58 23.32 -34.83 13.62
C ASP A 58 22.55 -34.21 12.45
N HIS A 59 21.93 -33.06 12.69
CA HIS A 59 21.15 -32.38 11.66
C HIS A 59 22.10 -31.94 10.53
N PRO A 60 21.88 -32.31 9.26
CA PRO A 60 22.85 -32.06 8.18
C PRO A 60 23.09 -30.56 7.92
N CYS A 61 22.19 -29.69 8.39
CA CYS A 61 22.38 -28.24 8.36
C CYS A 61 23.29 -27.66 9.47
N HIS A 62 23.69 -28.40 10.50
CA HIS A 62 24.61 -27.90 11.53
C HIS A 62 26.01 -27.65 10.98
N ALA A 63 26.53 -28.55 10.14
CA ALA A 63 27.82 -28.43 9.49
C ALA A 63 27.73 -27.92 8.03
N SER A 64 26.58 -27.36 7.65
CA SER A 64 26.31 -26.96 6.28
C SER A 64 27.09 -25.72 5.86
N LYS A 65 27.46 -25.67 4.57
CA LYS A 65 28.10 -24.52 3.91
C LYS A 65 27.10 -23.64 3.16
N CYS A 66 25.79 -23.85 3.32
CA CYS A 66 24.79 -23.05 2.61
C CYS A 66 24.91 -21.57 2.98
N ALA A 67 25.02 -20.72 1.96
CA ALA A 67 25.23 -19.28 2.16
C ALA A 67 24.02 -18.55 2.76
N GLN A 68 22.79 -19.07 2.57
CA GLN A 68 21.56 -18.41 3.01
C GLN A 68 20.60 -19.34 3.73
N LEU A 69 20.01 -20.32 3.02
CA LEU A 69 19.04 -21.26 3.58
C LEU A 69 19.56 -22.69 3.46
N CYS A 70 19.29 -23.51 4.48
CA CYS A 70 19.58 -24.94 4.49
C CYS A 70 18.34 -25.72 4.93
N PHE A 71 18.00 -26.76 4.19
CA PHE A 71 16.89 -27.68 4.46
C PHE A 71 17.44 -29.09 4.62
N ALA A 72 16.99 -29.83 5.64
CA ALA A 72 17.22 -31.26 5.72
C ALA A 72 16.14 -31.97 4.89
N VAL A 73 16.54 -32.69 3.84
CA VAL A 73 15.63 -33.43 2.97
C VAL A 73 15.98 -34.93 2.99
N PRO A 74 14.99 -35.83 2.91
CA PRO A 74 15.25 -37.26 2.84
C PRO A 74 15.94 -37.63 1.52
N ASN A 75 16.98 -38.45 1.59
CA ASN A 75 17.65 -38.99 0.41
C ASN A 75 17.11 -40.39 0.08
N ASN A 76 16.39 -40.52 -1.04
CA ASN A 76 15.76 -41.77 -1.47
C ASN A 76 16.72 -42.76 -2.17
N SER A 77 18.03 -42.66 -1.93
CA SER A 77 19.03 -43.50 -2.60
C SER A 77 19.07 -44.96 -2.11
N SER A 78 18.41 -45.31 -1.01
CA SER A 78 18.35 -46.69 -0.51
C SER A 78 16.90 -47.10 -0.27
N ALA A 79 16.45 -48.13 -0.98
CA ALA A 79 15.09 -48.68 -0.88
C ALA A 79 14.84 -49.49 0.40
N ASN A 80 15.88 -49.78 1.20
CA ASN A 80 15.82 -50.74 2.31
C ASN A 80 16.17 -50.16 3.69
N ASP A 81 16.64 -48.91 3.77
CA ASP A 81 16.98 -48.24 5.04
C ASP A 81 16.11 -47.00 5.26
N ALA A 82 15.99 -46.56 6.51
CA ALA A 82 15.37 -45.27 6.81
C ALA A 82 16.06 -44.16 5.98
N PRO A 83 15.30 -43.27 5.31
CA PRO A 83 15.88 -42.32 4.39
C PRO A 83 16.82 -41.36 5.13
N LYS A 84 18.11 -41.43 4.79
CA LYS A 84 19.15 -40.58 5.38
C LYS A 84 18.88 -39.12 5.01
N LEU A 85 18.89 -38.22 6.00
CA LEU A 85 18.75 -36.78 5.76
C LEU A 85 20.01 -36.20 5.12
N VAL A 86 19.83 -35.38 4.09
CA VAL A 86 20.90 -34.61 3.43
C VAL A 86 20.58 -33.12 3.45
N ALA A 87 21.61 -32.28 3.47
CA ALA A 87 21.46 -30.83 3.42
C ALA A 87 21.22 -30.38 1.97
N GLN A 88 20.12 -29.68 1.76
CA GLN A 88 19.80 -28.99 0.52
C GLN A 88 19.85 -27.48 0.76
N CYS A 89 20.71 -26.79 0.02
CA CYS A 89 20.77 -25.33 0.09
C CYS A 89 19.63 -24.68 -0.69
N ALA A 90 19.24 -23.47 -0.31
CA ALA A 90 18.45 -22.59 -1.16
C ALA A 90 18.81 -21.12 -0.94
N CYS A 91 18.38 -20.30 -1.88
CA CYS A 91 18.58 -18.86 -1.84
C CYS A 91 17.30 -18.15 -1.44
N ARG A 92 17.46 -17.11 -0.63
CA ARG A 92 16.41 -16.17 -0.28
C ARG A 92 16.04 -15.37 -1.54
N GLN A 93 14.74 -15.23 -1.79
CA GLN A 93 14.25 -14.33 -2.83
C GLN A 93 14.35 -12.87 -2.34
N GLY A 94 14.88 -11.98 -3.19
CA GLY A 94 14.85 -10.53 -2.99
C GLY A 94 13.66 -9.89 -3.70
N LYS A 95 13.34 -8.63 -3.38
CA LYS A 95 12.24 -7.89 -4.04
C LYS A 95 12.52 -7.56 -5.50
N SER A 96 13.70 -7.04 -5.80
CA SER A 96 14.07 -6.62 -7.16
C SER A 96 14.75 -7.72 -7.96
N TYR A 97 15.34 -8.70 -7.28
CA TYR A 97 16.16 -9.72 -7.90
C TYR A 97 15.90 -11.07 -7.26
N ARG A 98 15.73 -12.08 -8.10
CA ARG A 98 15.75 -13.46 -7.64
C ARG A 98 17.19 -13.94 -7.55
N PHE A 99 17.44 -14.84 -6.61
CA PHE A 99 18.74 -15.48 -6.45
C PHE A 99 18.56 -16.98 -6.68
N LYS A 100 19.43 -17.54 -7.52
CA LYS A 100 19.54 -18.98 -7.73
C LYS A 100 20.80 -19.52 -7.09
N ILE A 101 20.79 -20.80 -6.75
CA ILE A 101 22.01 -21.48 -6.30
C ILE A 101 23.01 -21.41 -7.45
N ASN A 102 24.25 -21.04 -7.13
CA ASN A 102 25.34 -21.11 -8.07
C ASN A 102 25.60 -22.60 -8.40
N PRO A 103 25.46 -23.03 -9.66
CA PRO A 103 25.64 -24.43 -10.06
C PRO A 103 27.09 -24.93 -9.88
N GLU A 104 28.09 -24.04 -9.84
CA GLU A 104 29.50 -24.40 -9.67
C GLU A 104 29.84 -24.76 -8.22
N THR A 105 29.27 -24.02 -7.27
CA THR A 105 29.52 -24.25 -5.84
C THR A 105 28.47 -25.17 -5.22
N GLY A 106 27.22 -25.11 -5.68
CA GLY A 106 26.09 -25.84 -5.11
C GLY A 106 25.61 -25.32 -3.74
N HIS A 107 26.25 -24.28 -3.18
CA HIS A 107 25.93 -23.77 -1.84
C HIS A 107 25.95 -22.23 -1.73
N THR A 108 26.45 -21.51 -2.73
CA THR A 108 26.40 -20.04 -2.78
C THR A 108 25.26 -19.56 -3.66
N CYS A 109 24.83 -18.31 -3.47
CA CYS A 109 23.72 -17.70 -4.20
C CYS A 109 24.22 -16.68 -5.20
N GLN A 110 23.72 -16.76 -6.43
CA GLN A 110 23.99 -15.79 -7.49
C GLN A 110 22.69 -15.14 -7.96
N LYS A 111 22.79 -13.89 -8.40
CA LYS A 111 21.66 -13.14 -8.93
C LYS A 111 21.16 -13.82 -10.21
N ASP A 112 19.86 -14.10 -10.26
CA ASP A 112 19.21 -14.63 -11.43
C ASP A 112 18.67 -13.48 -12.28
N SER A 113 19.39 -13.15 -13.36
CA SER A 113 19.04 -12.06 -14.28
C SER A 113 17.96 -12.44 -15.28
N THR A 114 17.60 -13.73 -15.39
CA THR A 114 16.64 -14.24 -16.37
C THR A 114 15.20 -14.22 -15.89
N GLU A 115 14.96 -14.02 -14.58
CA GLU A 115 13.62 -14.04 -14.02
C GLU A 115 13.12 -12.61 -13.77
N GLN A 116 12.02 -12.25 -14.44
CA GLN A 116 11.43 -10.92 -14.37
C GLN A 116 10.96 -10.64 -12.94
N THR A 117 11.37 -9.49 -12.42
CA THR A 117 10.92 -8.97 -11.13
C THR A 117 9.41 -8.78 -11.16
N GLU A 118 8.67 -9.35 -10.20
CA GLU A 118 7.25 -9.05 -10.05
C GLU A 118 7.10 -7.53 -9.84
N PRO A 119 6.37 -6.81 -10.72
CA PRO A 119 6.21 -5.38 -10.58
C PRO A 119 5.48 -5.08 -9.26
N LEU A 120 6.12 -4.28 -8.40
CA LEU A 120 5.65 -3.96 -7.05
C LEU A 120 4.25 -3.34 -7.05
N CYS A 121 3.96 -2.50 -8.05
CA CYS A 121 2.64 -1.98 -8.37
C CYS A 121 2.37 -2.24 -9.86
N THR A 122 1.11 -2.47 -10.23
CA THR A 122 0.74 -2.62 -11.64
C THR A 122 1.03 -1.30 -12.37
N SER A 123 1.81 -1.33 -13.45
CA SER A 123 2.19 -0.15 -14.25
C SER A 123 1.03 0.46 -15.04
N ASN A 124 -0.13 -0.21 -15.04
CA ASN A 124 -1.35 0.37 -15.56
C ASN A 124 -1.74 1.51 -14.62
N ALA A 125 -2.15 2.65 -15.15
CA ALA A 125 -2.34 3.92 -14.44
C ALA A 125 -3.37 3.91 -13.28
N THR A 126 -3.81 2.76 -12.80
CA THR A 126 -4.78 2.56 -11.72
C THR A 126 -4.15 2.60 -10.33
N GLN A 127 -2.83 2.41 -10.20
CA GLN A 127 -2.15 2.37 -8.89
C GLN A 127 -1.10 3.49 -8.74
N PHE A 128 -0.97 3.99 -7.52
CA PHE A 128 0.09 4.91 -7.09
C PHE A 128 1.02 4.21 -6.10
N GLN A 129 2.34 4.39 -6.28
CA GLN A 129 3.34 3.86 -5.37
C GLN A 129 3.76 4.94 -4.37
N CYS A 130 3.46 4.71 -3.09
CA CYS A 130 3.90 5.53 -1.97
C CYS A 130 5.43 5.57 -1.87
N LYS A 131 5.98 6.58 -1.18
CA LYS A 131 7.43 6.69 -0.91
C LYS A 131 7.94 5.52 -0.07
N ASN A 132 7.11 5.02 0.85
CA ASN A 132 7.43 3.79 1.55
C ASN A 132 7.43 2.59 0.57
N GLY A 133 6.67 2.59 -0.52
CA GLY A 133 6.60 1.49 -1.50
C GLY A 133 5.39 0.59 -1.31
N ARG A 134 4.38 1.06 -0.56
CA ARG A 134 2.99 0.58 -0.61
C ARG A 134 2.37 1.01 -1.94
N CYS A 135 1.43 0.21 -2.46
CA CYS A 135 0.61 0.60 -3.59
C CYS A 135 -0.79 0.91 -3.09
N ILE A 136 -1.34 2.04 -3.52
CA ILE A 136 -2.72 2.45 -3.27
C ILE A 136 -3.41 2.67 -4.62
N PRO A 137 -4.75 2.63 -4.69
CA PRO A 137 -5.49 3.15 -5.84
C PRO A 137 -5.06 4.57 -6.17
N ARG A 138 -4.92 4.90 -7.46
CA ARG A 138 -4.49 6.24 -7.89
C ARG A 138 -5.48 7.34 -7.50
N GLU A 139 -6.75 6.97 -7.32
CA GLU A 139 -7.81 7.84 -6.82
C GLU A 139 -7.58 8.31 -5.37
N TRP A 140 -6.80 7.57 -4.59
CA TRP A 140 -6.43 7.91 -3.20
C TRP A 140 -5.15 8.75 -3.13
N LYS A 141 -4.75 9.36 -4.24
CA LYS A 141 -3.62 10.30 -4.24
C LYS A 141 -4.20 11.70 -4.14
N CYS A 142 -3.83 12.44 -3.10
CA CYS A 142 -4.28 13.81 -2.87
C CYS A 142 -5.78 13.90 -2.52
N ASP A 143 -6.32 12.89 -1.83
CA ASP A 143 -7.74 12.86 -1.44
C ASP A 143 -8.00 13.38 -0.03
N GLY A 144 -6.95 13.72 0.71
CA GLY A 144 -6.99 14.27 2.06
C GLY A 144 -6.85 13.24 3.17
N GLU A 145 -6.75 11.95 2.87
CA GLU A 145 -6.51 10.87 3.83
C GLU A 145 -5.07 10.33 3.72
N ASP A 146 -4.43 9.99 4.84
CA ASP A 146 -3.09 9.36 4.82
C ASP A 146 -3.22 7.85 4.57
N ASP A 147 -3.48 7.51 3.31
CA ASP A 147 -3.58 6.13 2.84
C ASP A 147 -2.23 5.45 2.73
N CYS A 148 -1.16 6.20 2.48
CA CYS A 148 0.19 5.67 2.44
C CYS A 148 0.76 5.35 3.82
N LEU A 149 0.21 5.91 4.92
CA LEU A 149 0.74 5.88 6.30
C LEU A 149 2.11 6.55 6.47
N ASP A 150 2.52 7.31 5.47
CA ASP A 150 3.72 8.15 5.47
C ASP A 150 3.44 9.53 4.84
N GLY A 151 2.17 9.84 4.55
CA GLY A 151 1.69 11.06 3.92
C GLY A 151 2.21 11.32 2.51
N SER A 152 2.80 10.33 1.84
CA SER A 152 3.43 10.51 0.52
C SER A 152 2.45 10.57 -0.65
N ASP A 153 1.24 10.08 -0.45
CA ASP A 153 0.06 10.28 -1.30
C ASP A 153 -0.45 11.73 -1.25
N GLU A 154 -0.38 12.34 -0.07
CA GLU A 154 -0.96 13.65 0.21
C GLU A 154 -0.04 14.84 -0.12
N VAL A 155 1.07 14.56 -0.79
CA VAL A 155 2.03 15.56 -1.25
C VAL A 155 2.32 15.48 -2.76
N ASP A 156 2.63 16.63 -3.35
CA ASP A 156 3.14 16.74 -4.72
C ASP A 156 4.64 16.40 -4.81
N ALA A 157 5.19 16.42 -6.02
CA ALA A 157 6.61 16.14 -6.27
C ALA A 157 7.57 17.16 -5.60
N SER A 158 7.05 18.33 -5.20
CA SER A 158 7.79 19.39 -4.51
C SER A 158 7.63 19.34 -3.00
N GLY A 159 6.85 18.37 -2.47
CA GLY A 159 6.56 18.23 -1.04
C GLY A 159 5.49 19.16 -0.50
N ASN A 160 4.73 19.84 -1.38
CA ASN A 160 3.58 20.64 -0.97
C ASN A 160 2.35 19.74 -0.85
N LYS A 161 1.42 20.10 0.04
CA LYS A 161 0.11 19.44 0.11
C LYS A 161 -0.57 19.50 -1.25
N CYS A 162 -0.99 18.36 -1.76
CA CYS A 162 -1.66 18.28 -3.06
C CYS A 162 -3.16 18.02 -2.95
N TYR A 163 -3.64 17.66 -1.76
CA TYR A 163 -5.05 17.69 -1.44
C TYR A 163 -5.47 19.12 -1.10
N HIS A 164 -6.69 19.47 -1.50
CA HIS A 164 -7.31 20.70 -1.03
C HIS A 164 -7.85 20.45 0.38
N GLU A 165 -7.56 21.35 1.34
CA GLU A 165 -8.39 21.40 2.53
C GLU A 165 -9.85 21.58 2.06
N PRO A 166 -10.85 21.05 2.77
CA PRO A 166 -12.27 21.14 2.41
C PRO A 166 -12.81 22.59 2.31
N ASN A 167 -11.93 23.59 2.35
CA ASN A 167 -12.20 25.02 2.27
C ASN A 167 -11.40 25.79 1.20
N SER A 168 -10.81 25.15 0.18
CA SER A 168 -10.23 25.90 -0.94
C SER A 168 -10.65 25.29 -2.28
N CYS A 169 -11.75 25.80 -2.84
CA CYS A 169 -12.16 25.43 -4.19
C CYS A 169 -11.12 25.86 -5.23
N SER A 170 -11.09 25.16 -6.37
CA SER A 170 -10.26 25.55 -7.52
C SER A 170 -10.61 26.98 -7.98
N ALA A 171 -9.69 27.67 -8.68
CA ALA A 171 -9.90 29.04 -9.13
C ALA A 171 -11.17 29.23 -10.01
N ASP A 172 -11.63 28.16 -10.66
CA ASP A 172 -12.83 28.14 -11.51
C ASP A 172 -14.11 27.70 -10.75
N GLN A 173 -14.04 27.61 -9.42
CA GLN A 173 -15.11 27.16 -8.56
C GLN A 173 -15.41 28.18 -7.46
N PHE A 174 -16.69 28.28 -7.10
CA PHE A 174 -17.17 29.07 -5.98
C PHE A 174 -17.43 28.15 -4.77
N GLN A 175 -17.02 28.60 -3.59
CA GLN A 175 -17.21 27.86 -2.35
C GLN A 175 -18.48 28.32 -1.63
N CYS A 176 -19.40 27.39 -1.38
CA CYS A 176 -20.55 27.63 -0.53
C CYS A 176 -20.10 27.97 0.90
N HIS A 177 -20.69 29.02 1.47
CA HIS A 177 -20.23 29.63 2.72
C HIS A 177 -20.32 28.68 3.92
N SER A 178 -21.42 27.92 4.03
CA SER A 178 -21.69 27.08 5.21
C SER A 178 -21.24 25.62 5.04
N SER A 179 -21.34 25.06 3.83
CA SER A 179 -21.02 23.64 3.57
C SER A 179 -19.60 23.41 3.07
N GLY A 180 -18.91 24.46 2.60
CA GLY A 180 -17.62 24.32 1.92
C GLY A 180 -17.73 23.63 0.55
N LEU A 181 -18.95 23.36 0.07
CA LEU A 181 -19.20 22.73 -1.23
C LEU A 181 -18.68 23.63 -2.36
N CYS A 182 -17.90 23.05 -3.27
CA CYS A 182 -17.41 23.74 -4.45
C CYS A 182 -18.36 23.56 -5.62
N ILE A 183 -19.00 24.64 -6.05
CA ILE A 183 -19.81 24.69 -7.26
C ILE A 183 -19.02 25.37 -8.39
N PRO A 184 -19.33 25.14 -9.67
CA PRO A 184 -18.75 25.91 -10.78
C PRO A 184 -18.95 27.42 -10.56
N ALA A 185 -17.93 28.24 -10.81
CA ALA A 185 -18.05 29.70 -10.63
C ALA A 185 -19.14 30.34 -11.52
N ALA A 186 -19.54 29.65 -12.60
CA ALA A 186 -20.63 30.05 -13.48
C ALA A 186 -22.02 29.95 -12.83
N TRP A 187 -22.16 29.18 -11.74
CA TRP A 187 -23.41 28.97 -10.99
C TRP A 187 -23.59 30.00 -9.87
N LYS A 188 -22.60 30.86 -9.65
CA LYS A 188 -22.76 31.97 -8.73
C LYS A 188 -23.60 33.07 -9.40
N CYS A 189 -24.72 33.47 -8.77
CA CYS A 189 -25.65 34.47 -9.30
C CYS A 189 -26.29 34.09 -10.65
N ASP A 190 -26.55 32.80 -10.90
CA ASP A 190 -27.23 32.31 -12.11
C ASP A 190 -28.77 32.26 -11.97
N GLY A 191 -29.28 32.55 -10.77
CA GLY A 191 -30.69 32.55 -10.40
C GLY A 191 -31.19 31.21 -9.87
N GLN A 192 -30.32 30.23 -9.63
CA GLN A 192 -30.62 28.96 -8.98
C GLN A 192 -29.87 28.83 -7.65
N LYS A 193 -30.52 28.22 -6.67
CA LYS A 193 -29.89 27.92 -5.38
C LYS A 193 -29.18 26.57 -5.52
N ASP A 194 -27.90 26.61 -5.85
CA ASP A 194 -27.00 25.46 -5.95
C ASP A 194 -26.25 25.20 -4.64
N CYS A 195 -26.05 26.22 -3.80
CA CYS A 195 -25.59 25.99 -2.43
C CYS A 195 -26.76 25.66 -1.48
N ASP A 196 -26.55 24.69 -0.59
CA ASP A 196 -27.52 24.31 0.45
C ASP A 196 -27.96 25.51 1.31
N ASP A 197 -27.05 26.45 1.56
CA ASP A 197 -27.30 27.68 2.30
C ASP A 197 -27.70 28.87 1.40
N GLY A 198 -27.61 28.74 0.08
CA GLY A 198 -27.95 29.77 -0.91
C GLY A 198 -26.93 30.90 -0.94
N SER A 199 -25.71 30.64 -0.49
CA SER A 199 -24.62 31.61 -0.48
C SER A 199 -24.10 31.98 -1.88
N ASP A 200 -24.46 31.20 -2.89
CA ASP A 200 -24.30 31.46 -4.31
C ASP A 200 -25.28 32.50 -4.88
N GLU A 201 -26.43 32.69 -4.22
CA GLU A 201 -27.50 33.63 -4.61
C GLU A 201 -27.81 34.67 -3.52
N PRO A 202 -26.83 35.46 -3.05
CA PRO A 202 -27.08 36.48 -2.04
C PRO A 202 -27.99 37.59 -2.61
N SER A 203 -29.09 37.84 -1.90
CA SER A 203 -30.05 38.91 -2.20
C SER A 203 -29.43 40.32 -2.21
N PHE A 204 -28.26 40.48 -1.59
CA PHE A 204 -27.46 41.70 -1.57
C PHE A 204 -26.04 41.35 -2.04
N GLY A 205 -25.77 41.41 -3.34
CA GLY A 205 -24.43 41.08 -3.88
C GLY A 205 -24.44 40.56 -5.32
N CYS A 206 -25.53 39.94 -5.74
CA CYS A 206 -25.81 39.71 -7.16
C CYS A 206 -26.45 40.99 -7.73
N SER A 207 -25.64 41.89 -8.28
CA SER A 207 -26.12 43.12 -8.91
C SER A 207 -27.07 42.77 -10.05
N ALA A 208 -28.36 43.04 -9.85
CA ALA A 208 -29.46 43.02 -10.82
C ALA A 208 -29.07 42.50 -12.22
N ASN A 209 -29.16 41.18 -12.40
CA ASN A 209 -28.92 40.40 -13.61
C ASN A 209 -29.11 41.18 -14.92
N THR A 210 -28.02 41.79 -15.41
CA THR A 210 -27.86 42.03 -16.83
C THR A 210 -27.34 40.70 -17.36
N CYS A 211 -28.23 39.89 -17.95
CA CYS A 211 -27.83 38.67 -18.61
C CYS A 211 -26.65 38.98 -19.55
N LYS A 212 -25.68 38.06 -19.62
CA LYS A 212 -24.56 38.16 -20.58
C LYS A 212 -25.12 38.42 -21.98
N GLU A 213 -24.43 39.15 -22.85
CA GLU A 213 -24.97 39.63 -24.14
C GLU A 213 -25.65 38.53 -24.99
N ASP A 214 -25.20 37.27 -24.85
CA ASP A 214 -25.74 36.09 -25.56
C ASP A 214 -26.96 35.42 -24.88
N HIS A 215 -27.53 36.03 -23.84
CA HIS A 215 -28.59 35.44 -23.03
C HIS A 215 -29.81 36.35 -22.94
N PHE A 216 -30.99 35.80 -23.18
CA PHE A 216 -32.28 36.46 -23.05
C PHE A 216 -32.79 36.41 -21.61
N ARG A 217 -33.25 37.55 -21.08
CA ARG A 217 -33.84 37.66 -19.74
C ARG A 217 -35.34 37.36 -19.78
N CYS A 218 -35.76 36.27 -19.15
CA CYS A 218 -37.15 35.95 -18.91
C CYS A 218 -37.76 36.85 -17.83
N ASN A 219 -39.09 36.99 -17.86
CA ASN A 219 -39.86 37.85 -16.96
C ASN A 219 -39.79 37.44 -15.46
N ASN A 220 -39.30 36.23 -15.16
CA ASN A 220 -39.02 35.73 -13.82
C ASN A 220 -37.57 35.99 -13.36
N GLY A 221 -36.79 36.79 -14.10
CA GLY A 221 -35.39 37.09 -13.76
C GLY A 221 -34.36 36.08 -14.26
N ARG A 222 -34.80 35.01 -14.92
CA ARG A 222 -33.95 33.94 -15.47
C ARG A 222 -33.25 34.37 -16.77
N CYS A 223 -32.00 33.95 -16.96
CA CYS A 223 -31.28 34.12 -18.23
C CYS A 223 -31.26 32.80 -19.00
N ILE A 224 -31.64 32.80 -20.28
CA ILE A 224 -31.57 31.63 -21.18
C ILE A 224 -30.72 31.97 -22.41
N LEU A 225 -30.03 31.00 -22.99
CA LEU A 225 -29.26 31.21 -24.22
C LEU A 225 -30.16 31.74 -25.35
N ASN A 226 -29.74 32.84 -25.98
CA ASN A 226 -30.44 33.42 -27.11
C ASN A 226 -30.08 32.65 -28.39
N VAL A 227 -30.78 31.55 -28.64
CA VAL A 227 -30.61 30.75 -29.88
C VAL A 227 -31.48 31.38 -30.96
N GLY A 228 -30.89 32.28 -31.77
CA GLY A 228 -31.56 32.87 -32.92
C GLY A 228 -31.89 31.82 -33.99
N TYR A 229 -33.16 31.78 -34.40
CA TYR A 229 -33.64 31.15 -35.63
C TYR A 229 -34.00 32.22 -36.66
#